data_AF-A0A3N5N9U9-F1
#
_entry.id   AF-A0A3N5N9U9-F1
#
_cell.length_a   1.000
_cell.length_b   1.000
_cell.length_c   1.000
_cell.angle_alpha   90.00
_cell.angle_beta   90.00
_cell.angle_gamma   90.00
#
_symmetry.space_group_name_H-M   'P 1'
#
loop_
_entity.id
_entity.type
_entity.pdbx_description
1 polymer ?
#
loop_
_entity_poly.entity_id
_entity_poly.type
_entity_poly.pdbx_seq_one_letter_code
_entity_poly.pdbx_strand_id
1 'polypeptide(L)' 'MKNNLKHKEKSPCSVKITPVPEFITCPKCGGEIELWSDEYLTSCSYCGHNVFKKENIIH' A
#
# COMPACT_ATOMS: atom_id res chain seq x y z
N MET A 1 24.98 -36.89 1.31
CA MET A 1 24.20 -35.65 1.52
C MET A 1 24.88 -34.56 0.70
N LYS A 2 24.26 -34.12 -0.41
CA LYS A 2 24.84 -33.12 -1.32
C LYS A 2 23.97 -31.86 -1.27
N ASN A 3 24.33 -30.90 -0.42
CA ASN A 3 23.58 -29.66 -0.26
C ASN A 3 23.94 -28.69 -1.40
N ASN A 4 23.10 -28.70 -2.44
CA ASN A 4 23.03 -27.67 -3.46
C ASN A 4 22.25 -26.46 -2.90
N LEU A 5 22.96 -25.47 -2.36
CA LEU A 5 22.37 -24.15 -2.10
C LEU A 5 22.60 -23.28 -3.33
N LYS A 6 21.50 -23.12 -4.07
CA LYS A 6 21.37 -22.44 -5.35
C LYS A 6 21.85 -20.99 -5.23
N HIS A 7 22.74 -20.61 -6.14
CA HIS A 7 23.04 -19.21 -6.43
C HIS A 7 21.73 -18.46 -6.69
N LYS A 8 21.36 -17.54 -5.79
CA LYS A 8 20.18 -16.67 -5.97
C LYS A 8 20.61 -15.51 -6.86
N GLU A 9 20.25 -15.65 -8.13
CA GLU A 9 20.48 -14.71 -9.21
C GLU A 9 20.02 -13.30 -8.80
N LYS A 10 20.95 -12.34 -8.86
CA LYS A 10 20.71 -10.93 -8.50
C LYS A 10 19.91 -10.30 -9.64
N SER A 11 18.60 -10.14 -9.43
CA SER A 11 17.71 -9.46 -10.37
C SER A 11 18.08 -7.98 -10.51
N PRO A 12 17.94 -7.39 -11.73
CA PRO A 12 18.37 -6.03 -12.01
C PRO A 12 17.46 -5.01 -11.31
N CYS A 13 18.09 -3.97 -10.76
CA CYS A 13 17.49 -2.79 -10.13
C CYS A 13 16.21 -3.08 -9.32
N SER A 14 16.38 -3.49 -8.07
CA SER A 14 15.31 -3.43 -7.08
C SER A 14 14.98 -1.94 -6.86
N VAL A 15 14.07 -1.40 -7.68
CA VAL A 15 13.40 -0.14 -7.42
C VAL A 15 12.68 -0.34 -6.10
N LYS A 16 13.31 0.13 -5.02
CA LYS A 16 12.69 0.13 -3.70
C LYS A 16 11.56 1.14 -3.75
N ILE A 17 10.35 0.67 -4.04
CA ILE A 17 9.14 1.49 -3.95
C ILE A 17 8.94 1.72 -2.46
N THR A 18 9.42 2.85 -1.97
CA THR A 18 9.16 3.27 -0.59
C THR A 18 7.70 3.66 -0.50
N PRO A 19 6.91 3.05 0.39
CA PRO A 19 5.52 3.42 0.54
C PRO A 19 5.42 4.88 0.98
N VAL A 20 4.63 5.67 0.26
CA VAL A 20 4.35 7.06 0.62
C VAL A 20 2.95 7.15 1.22
N PRO A 21 2.79 7.80 2.39
CA PRO A 21 1.48 8.06 2.95
C PRO A 21 0.78 9.18 2.16
N GLU A 22 -0.51 8.98 1.90
CA GLU A 22 -1.40 9.94 1.27
C GLU A 22 -2.50 10.33 2.26
N PHE A 23 -2.73 11.63 2.44
CA PHE A 23 -3.77 12.12 3.34
C PHE A 23 -5.04 12.38 2.55
N ILE A 24 -6.10 11.64 2.85
CA ILE A 24 -7.41 11.78 2.21
C ILE A 24 -8.47 12.13 3.25
N THR A 25 -9.54 12.77 2.81
CA THR A 25 -10.67 13.10 3.69
C THR A 25 -11.68 11.96 3.71
N CYS A 26 -12.13 11.58 4.90
CA CYS A 26 -13.17 10.58 5.09
C CYS A 26 -14.49 11.04 4.45
N PRO A 27 -15.08 10.31 3.49
CA PRO A 27 -16.34 10.70 2.87
C PRO A 27 -17.53 10.61 3.84
N LYS A 28 -17.39 9.93 4.98
CA LYS A 28 -18.46 9.73 5.96
C LYS A 28 -18.50 10.81 7.04
N CYS A 29 -17.34 11.22 7.55
CA CYS A 29 -17.26 12.12 8.72
C CYS A 29 -16.44 13.39 8.49
N GLY A 30 -15.73 13.50 7.36
CA GLY A 30 -14.84 14.63 7.08
C GLY A 30 -13.49 14.58 7.81
N GLY A 31 -13.21 13.55 8.62
CA GLY A 31 -11.92 13.38 9.29
C GLY A 31 -10.79 13.06 8.31
N GLU A 32 -9.56 13.46 8.64
CA GLU A 32 -8.38 13.16 7.84
C GLU A 32 -7.96 11.69 8.03
N ILE A 33 -7.52 11.05 6.96
CA ILE A 33 -7.13 9.63 6.94
C ILE A 33 -5.79 9.50 6.25
N GLU A 34 -4.86 8.86 6.94
CA GLU A 34 -3.58 8.42 6.39
C GLU A 34 -3.77 7.10 5.64
N LEU A 35 -3.52 7.11 4.34
CA LEU A 35 -3.60 5.95 3.47
C LEU A 35 -2.23 5.68 2.85
N TRP A 36 -1.62 4.56 3.18
CA TRP A 36 -0.30 4.18 2.66
C TRP A 36 -0.40 3.69 1.22
N SER A 37 0.58 4.02 0.38
CA SER A 37 0.53 3.66 -1.05
C SER A 37 0.58 2.17 -1.34
N ASP A 38 1.09 1.37 -0.41
CA ASP A 38 1.09 -0.09 -0.42
C ASP A 38 -0.20 -0.69 0.17
N GLU A 39 -1.06 0.11 0.81
CA GLU A 39 -2.34 -0.30 1.34
C GLU A 39 -3.50 0.09 0.40
N TYR A 40 -4.38 -0.88 0.11
CA TYR A 40 -5.59 -0.64 -0.68
C TYR A 40 -6.80 -0.23 0.16
N LEU A 41 -6.73 -0.45 1.47
CA LEU A 41 -7.81 -0.28 2.42
C LEU A 41 -7.25 0.31 3.70
N THR A 42 -7.92 1.32 4.22
CA THR A 42 -7.62 1.89 5.53
C THR A 42 -8.92 2.18 6.28
N SER A 43 -8.88 2.16 7.60
CA SER A 43 -10.02 2.50 8.45
C SER A 43 -9.88 3.92 8.97
N CYS A 44 -10.94 4.72 8.84
CA CYS A 44 -10.98 6.06 9.41
C CYS A 44 -10.89 6.01 10.94
N SER A 45 -9.83 6.58 11.51
CA SER A 45 -9.63 6.66 12.97
C SER A 45 -10.71 7.46 13.72
N TYR A 46 -11.45 8.32 13.02
CA TYR A 46 -12.49 9.17 13.62
C TYR A 46 -13.85 8.47 13.73
N CYS A 47 -14.26 7.72 12.71
CA CYS A 47 -15.62 7.15 12.64
C CYS A 47 -15.67 5.65 12.38
N GLY A 48 -14.52 4.99 12.24
CA GLY A 48 -14.38 3.56 11.95
C GLY A 48 -14.83 3.14 10.55
N HIS A 49 -15.04 4.09 9.63
CA HIS A 49 -15.43 3.77 8.26
C HIS A 49 -14.25 3.27 7.43
N ASN A 50 -14.42 2.16 6.72
CA ASN A 50 -13.43 1.63 5.81
C ASN A 50 -13.41 2.43 4.50
N VAL A 51 -12.25 2.97 4.16
CA VAL A 51 -12.02 3.74 2.94
C VAL A 51 -11.11 2.94 2.02
N PHE A 52 -11.57 2.75 0.80
CA PHE A 52 -10.84 2.03 -0.25
C PHE A 52 -10.15 3.02 -1.16
N LYS A 53 -8.87 2.76 -1.47
CA LYS A 53 -8.16 3.47 -2.54
C LYS A 53 -8.82 3.04 -3.86
N LYS A 54 -9.78 3.82 -4.36
CA LYS A 54 -10.45 3.54 -5.64
C LYS A 54 -9.36 3.43 -6.71
N GLU A 55 -9.20 2.24 -7.26
CA GLU A 55 -8.34 2.02 -8.42
C GLU A 55 -8.91 2.85 -9.57
N ASN A 56 -8.30 4.00 -9.85
CA ASN A 56 -8.68 4.85 -10.97
C ASN A 56 -8.12 4.21 -12.26
N ILE A 57 -8.58 3.00 -12.60
CA ILE A 57 -8.37 2.44 -13.93
C ILE A 57 -9.41 3.08 -14.85
N ILE A 58 -8.98 4.16 -15.51
CA ILE A 58 -9.61 4.60 -16.74
C ILE A 58 -9.21 3.55 -17.78
N HIS A 59 -10.17 2.76 -18.24
CA HIS A 59 -9.99 1.77 -19.31
C HIS A 59 -10.44 2.36 -20.64
#